data_AF-A0AAU0NGG4-F1
#
_entry.id   AF-A0AAU0NGG4-F1
#
_cell.length_a   1.000
_cell.length_b   1.000
_cell.length_c   1.000
_cell.angle_alpha   90.00
_cell.angle_beta   90.00
_cell.angle_gamma   90.00
#
_symmetry.space_group_name_H-M   'P 1'
#
loop_
_entity.id
_entity.type
_entity.pdbx_description
1 polymer ?
#
loop_
_entity_poly.entity_id
_entity_poly.type
_entity_poly.pdbx_seq_one_letter_code
_entity_poly.pdbx_strand_id
1 'polypeptide(L)' 'MKFKTLALATILGLTTSFTVSAQVTFDYKDQNIQLKKAPKKIAVYDLSALDTLNALGLEA' A
#
# COMPACT_ATOMS: atom_id res chain seq x y z
N MET A 1 16.18 0.42 52.23
CA MET A 1 16.51 1.18 51.00
C MET A 1 16.04 0.34 49.80
N LYS A 2 14.96 0.76 49.15
CA LYS A 2 14.54 0.52 47.75
C LYS A 2 14.79 -0.87 47.10
N PHE A 3 13.90 -1.84 47.34
CA PHE A 3 13.68 -2.98 46.41
C PHE A 3 12.72 -2.59 45.26
N LYS A 4 13.00 -1.46 44.60
CA LYS A 4 12.23 -0.99 43.44
C LYS A 4 13.13 -1.06 42.20
N THR A 5 13.70 -2.23 41.95
CA THR A 5 14.56 -2.44 40.79
C THR A 5 13.77 -3.22 39.75
N LEU A 6 13.24 -2.46 38.80
CA LEU A 6 12.96 -2.85 37.42
C LEU A 6 12.00 -4.04 37.20
N ALA A 7 10.71 -3.80 37.35
CA ALA A 7 9.66 -4.60 36.70
C ALA A 7 8.81 -3.70 35.77
N LEU A 8 9.45 -2.91 34.90
CA LEU A 8 8.76 -1.94 34.04
C LEU A 8 9.17 -1.98 32.56
N ALA A 9 9.55 -3.15 32.03
CA ALA A 9 10.04 -3.24 30.64
C ALA A 9 9.31 -4.28 29.78
N THR A 10 8.04 -4.58 30.05
CA THR A 10 7.25 -5.58 29.29
C THR A 10 6.12 -5.00 28.45
N ILE A 11 6.15 -3.71 28.12
CA ILE A 11 5.15 -3.13 27.21
C ILE A 11 5.81 -2.21 26.17
N LEU A 12 6.81 -2.73 25.45
CA LEU A 12 6.99 -2.29 24.06
C LEU A 12 5.91 -2.99 23.24
N GLY A 13 4.68 -2.51 23.43
CA GLY A 13 3.51 -2.92 22.69
C GLY A 13 3.77 -2.71 21.21
N LEU A 14 4.01 -3.82 20.52
CA LEU A 14 3.17 -4.28 19.42
C LEU A 14 2.54 -3.15 18.58
N THR A 15 3.35 -2.23 18.07
CA THR A 15 2.95 -1.41 16.93
C THR A 15 3.17 -2.27 15.70
N THR A 16 2.30 -3.25 15.51
CA THR A 16 2.16 -3.92 14.22
C THR A 16 1.90 -2.82 13.21
N SER A 17 2.91 -2.51 12.41
CA SER A 17 2.82 -1.61 11.28
C SER A 17 1.71 -2.11 10.36
N PHE A 18 0.49 -1.61 10.58
CA PHE A 18 -0.60 -1.78 9.65
C PHE A 18 -0.17 -1.02 8.40
N THR A 19 0.39 -1.75 7.44
CA THR A 19 0.53 -1.25 6.08
C THR A 19 -0.89 -1.09 5.55
N VAL A 20 -1.49 0.07 5.78
CA VAL A 20 -2.75 0.46 5.16
C VAL A 20 -2.46 0.57 3.67
N SER A 21 -2.65 -0.55 2.97
CA SER A 21 -2.61 -0.56 1.52
C SER A 21 -3.77 0.31 1.05
N ALA A 22 -3.46 1.46 0.45
CA ALA A 22 -4.47 2.33 -0.14
C ALA A 22 -5.29 1.51 -1.14
N GLN A 23 -6.60 1.48 -0.92
CA GLN A 23 -7.55 0.89 -1.86
C GLN A 23 -7.60 1.81 -3.08
N VAL A 24 -7.38 1.25 -4.27
CA VAL A 24 -7.39 2.03 -5.51
C VAL A 24 -8.76 1.85 -6.15
N THR A 25 -9.50 2.95 -6.29
CA THR A 25 -10.81 2.96 -6.94
C THR A 25 -10.75 3.90 -8.12
N PHE A 26 -11.22 3.45 -9.28
CA PHE A 26 -11.32 4.28 -10.48
C PHE A 26 -12.54 3.90 -11.30
N ASP A 27 -13.14 4.90 -11.94
CA ASP A 27 -14.27 4.72 -12.84
C ASP A 27 -13.79 4.64 -14.28
N TYR A 28 -14.27 3.64 -15.02
CA TYR A 28 -13.95 3.45 -16.44
C TYR A 28 -15.16 2.93 -17.20
N LYS A 29 -15.61 3.66 -18.23
CA LYS A 29 -16.77 3.28 -19.07
C LYS A 29 -18.00 2.89 -18.24
N ASP A 30 -18.38 3.76 -17.31
CA ASP A 30 -19.50 3.58 -16.38
C ASP A 30 -19.36 2.40 -15.40
N GLN A 31 -18.16 1.81 -15.31
CA GLN A 31 -17.84 0.75 -14.34
C GLN A 31 -16.98 1.32 -13.23
N ASN A 32 -17.36 1.02 -11.98
CA ASN A 32 -16.53 1.30 -10.81
C ASN A 32 -15.61 0.11 -10.55
N ILE A 33 -14.30 0.30 -10.72
CA ILE A 33 -13.30 -0.75 -10.50
C ILE A 33 -12.58 -0.47 -9.18
N GLN A 34 -12.64 -1.45 -8.26
CA GLN A 34 -11.99 -1.38 -6.96
C GLN A 34 -10.90 -2.44 -6.84
N LEU A 35 -9.66 -1.99 -6.68
CA LEU A 35 -8.52 -2.84 -6.38
C LEU A 35 -8.23 -2.77 -4.89
N LYS A 36 -8.24 -3.93 -4.24
CA LYS A 36 -7.94 -4.06 -2.80
C LYS A 36 -6.55 -3.56 -2.42
N LYS A 37 -5.63 -3.53 -3.39
CA LYS A 37 -4.24 -3.05 -3.25
C LYS A 37 -3.78 -2.41 -4.55
N ALA A 38 -2.76 -1.55 -4.47
CA ALA A 38 -2.09 -1.03 -5.65
C ALA A 38 -1.57 -2.21 -6.53
N PRO A 39 -1.88 -2.21 -7.84
CA PRO A 39 -1.47 -3.28 -8.73
C PRO A 39 0.05 -3.26 -8.91
N LYS A 40 0.69 -4.44 -8.77
CA LYS A 40 2.14 -4.61 -8.98
C LYS A 40 2.51 -5.01 -10.41
N LYS A 41 1.53 -5.42 -11.20
CA LYS A 41 1.68 -5.89 -12.58
C LYS A 41 0.53 -5.32 -13.39
N ILE A 42 0.84 -4.68 -14.51
CA ILE A 42 -0.14 -4.02 -15.37
C ILE A 42 0.06 -4.57 -16.78
N ALA A 43 -0.87 -5.39 -17.26
CA ALA A 43 -0.86 -5.82 -18.65
C ALA A 43 -1.44 -4.70 -19.51
N VAL A 44 -0.62 -4.13 -20.40
CA VAL A 44 -1.04 -3.06 -21.31
C VAL A 44 -1.20 -3.59 -22.73
N TYR A 45 -2.38 -3.38 -23.29
CA TYR A 45 -2.70 -3.74 -24.67
C TYR A 45 -2.65 -2.55 -25.64
N ASP A 46 -2.73 -1.32 -25.11
CA ASP A 46 -2.72 -0.09 -25.90
C ASP A 46 -1.38 0.63 -25.75
N LEU A 47 -0.69 0.87 -26.87
CA LEU A 47 0.62 1.53 -26.89
C LEU A 47 0.57 2.95 -26.31
N SER A 48 -0.57 3.65 -26.43
CA SER A 48 -0.73 5.00 -25.87
C SER A 48 -0.68 5.01 -24.33
N ALA A 49 -1.04 3.89 -23.70
CA ALA A 49 -0.94 3.73 -22.26
C ALA A 49 0.51 3.47 -21.81
N LEU A 50 1.40 2.95 -22.68
CA LEU A 50 2.81 2.77 -22.35
C LEU A 50 3.51 4.12 -22.12
N ASP A 51 3.22 5.13 -22.92
CA ASP A 51 3.75 6.48 -22.72
C ASP A 51 3.32 7.08 -21.38
N THR A 52 2.06 6.83 -21.00
CA THR A 52 1.53 7.26 -19.71
C THR A 52 2.19 6.53 -18.55
N LEU A 53 2.39 5.20 -18.67
CA LEU A 53 3.09 4.42 -17.64
C LEU A 53 4.54 4.88 -17.48
N ASN A 54 5.24 5.12 -18.60
CA ASN A 54 6.61 5.63 -18.59
C ASN A 54 6.69 7.02 -17.93
N ALA A 55 5.75 7.93 -18.25
CA ALA A 55 5.67 9.24 -17.61
C ALA A 55 5.39 9.17 -16.10
N LEU A 56 4.69 8.13 -15.65
CA LEU A 56 4.43 7.86 -14.22
C LEU A 56 5.56 7.07 -13.54
N GLY A 57 6.63 6.72 -14.28
CA GLY A 57 7.73 5.91 -13.76
C GLY A 57 7.34 4.46 -13.44
N LEU A 58 6.28 3.96 -14.07
CA LEU A 58 5.80 2.59 -13.92
C LEU A 58 6.25 1.75 -15.11
N GLU A 59 6.84 0.59 -14.82
CA GLU A 59 7.18 -0.39 -15.84
C GLU A 59 5.98 -1.32 -16.07
N ALA A 60 5.61 -1.52 -17.34
CA ALA A 60 4.52 -2.40 -17.77
C ALA A 60 4.97 -3.87 -17.82
#